data_AF-A0A6S7BW01-F1
#
_entry.id   AF-A0A6S7BW01-F1
#
_cell.length_a   1.000
_cell.length_b   1.000
_cell.length_c   1.000
_cell.angle_alpha   90.00
_cell.angle_beta   90.00
_cell.angle_gamma   90.00
#
_symmetry.space_group_name_H-M   'P 1'
#
loop_
_entity.id
_entity.type
_entity.pdbx_description
1 polymer ?
#
loop_
_entity_poly.entity_id
_entity_poly.type
_entity_poly.pdbx_seq_one_letter_code
_entity_poly.pdbx_strand_id
1 'polypeptide(L)' 'MYEDIRRLGAVAAMQGAWKLDCPYLKLESLPSRTREPIGQWLEKVRAWEGGWQDQQRSRPRL' A
#
# COMPACT_ATOMS: atom_id res chain seq x y z
N MET A 1 1.51 5.32 12.91
CA MET A 1 0.06 5.37 12.66
C MET A 1 -0.41 4.37 11.60
N TYR A 2 0.27 4.25 10.45
CA TYR A 2 -0.13 3.29 9.39
C TYR A 2 0.72 2.01 9.35
N GLU A 3 1.05 1.44 10.51
CA GLU A 3 1.91 0.24 10.57
C GLU A 3 1.23 -1.01 10.02
N ASP A 4 -0.07 -1.18 10.27
CA ASP A 4 -0.85 -2.28 9.68
C ASP A 4 -0.91 -2.20 8.16
N ILE A 5 -1.00 -0.97 7.63
CA ILE A 5 -1.00 -0.71 6.18
C ILE A 5 0.37 -1.01 5.57
N ARG A 6 1.45 -0.64 6.27
CA ARG A 6 2.82 -1.04 5.89
C ARG A 6 2.95 -2.56 5.85
N ARG A 7 2.48 -3.27 6.89
CA ARG A 7 2.49 -4.74 6.92
C ARG A 7 1.69 -5.35 5.77
N LEU A 8 0.52 -4.80 5.45
CA LEU A 8 -0.28 -5.22 4.29
C LEU A 8 0.50 -5.09 2.98
N GLY A 9 1.22 -3.97 2.78
CA GLY A 9 2.09 -3.78 1.62
C GLY A 9 3.20 -4.82 1.53
N ALA A 10 3.88 -5.09 2.65
CA ALA A 10 4.93 -6.10 2.72
C ALA A 10 4.40 -7.52 2.41
N VAL A 11 3.25 -7.89 2.99
CA VAL A 11 2.61 -9.18 2.71
C VAL A 11 2.20 -9.29 1.23
N ALA A 12 1.67 -8.23 0.65
CA ALA A 12 1.30 -8.21 -0.77
C ALA A 12 2.53 -8.39 -1.69
N ALA A 13 3.64 -7.71 -1.40
CA ALA A 13 4.91 -7.91 -2.10
C ALA A 13 5.43 -9.35 -2.00
N MET A 14 5.32 -9.96 -0.82
CA MET A 14 5.70 -11.36 -0.61
C MET A 14 4.86 -12.31 -1.48
N GLN A 15 3.57 -12.03 -1.65
CA GLN A 15 2.66 -12.79 -2.48
C GLN A 15 2.80 -12.52 -4.00
N GLY A 16 3.70 -11.61 -4.39
CA GLY A 16 3.94 -11.28 -5.80
C GLY A 16 2.99 -10.23 -6.38
N ALA A 17 2.26 -9.50 -5.53
CA ALA A 17 1.44 -8.37 -5.97
C ALA A 17 2.32 -7.26 -6.54
N TRP A 18 1.78 -6.54 -7.53
CA TRP A 18 2.41 -5.39 -8.16
C TRP A 18 2.09 -4.13 -7.35
N LYS A 19 2.88 -3.08 -7.51
CA LYS A 19 2.66 -1.81 -6.79
C LYS A 19 1.25 -1.22 -7.04
N LEU A 20 0.67 -1.48 -8.21
CA LEU A 20 -0.66 -1.01 -8.60
C LEU A 20 -1.80 -1.85 -7.99
N ASP A 21 -1.51 -3.02 -7.40
CA ASP A 21 -2.50 -3.82 -6.66
C ASP A 21 -2.81 -3.24 -5.26
N CYS A 22 -2.30 -2.04 -4.97
CA CYS A 22 -2.59 -1.31 -3.76
C CYS A 22 -4.11 -1.17 -3.56
N PRO A 23 -4.68 -1.64 -2.44
CA PRO A 23 -6.12 -1.65 -2.23
C PRO A 23 -6.72 -0.25 -2.21
N TYR A 24 -5.94 0.76 -1.81
CA TYR A 24 -6.38 2.16 -1.76
C TYR A 24 -6.51 2.81 -3.14
N LEU A 25 -5.97 2.18 -4.20
CA LEU A 25 -6.15 2.62 -5.59
C LEU A 25 -7.45 2.09 -6.21
N LYS A 26 -8.16 1.15 -5.54
CA LYS A 26 -9.46 0.65 -6.00
C LYS A 26 -10.50 1.75 -5.92
N LEU A 27 -11.43 1.76 -6.88
CA LEU A 27 -12.52 2.75 -6.97
C LEU A 27 -13.28 2.95 -5.66
N GLU A 28 -13.54 1.87 -4.93
CA GLU A 28 -14.24 1.87 -3.64
C GLU A 28 -13.48 2.59 -2.52
N SER A 29 -12.16 2.65 -2.60
CA SER A 29 -11.26 3.24 -1.59
C SER A 29 -10.79 4.65 -1.96
N LEU A 30 -11.24 5.20 -3.09
CA LEU A 30 -10.89 6.55 -3.49
C LEU A 30 -11.53 7.58 -2.55
N PRO A 31 -10.85 8.70 -2.27
CA PRO A 31 -11.35 9.74 -1.35
C PRO A 31 -12.68 10.35 -1.83
N SER A 32 -12.92 10.38 -3.14
CA SER A 32 -14.21 10.79 -3.73
C SER A 32 -15.39 9.89 -3.35
N ARG A 33 -15.14 8.64 -2.94
CA ARG A 33 -16.16 7.67 -2.51
C ARG A 33 -16.22 7.54 -0.99
N THR A 34 -15.08 7.46 -0.33
CA THR A 34 -14.99 7.28 1.13
C THR A 34 -15.23 8.58 1.91
N ARG A 35 -15.25 9.74 1.23
CA ARG A 35 -15.34 11.09 1.82
C ARG A 35 -14.20 11.40 2.80
N GLU A 36 -13.11 10.65 2.75
CA GLU A 36 -11.93 10.93 3.57
C GLU A 36 -11.12 12.10 2.98
N PRO A 37 -10.36 12.84 3.82
CA PRO A 37 -9.44 13.85 3.33
C PRO A 37 -8.39 13.24 2.39
N ILE A 38 -8.15 13.88 1.25
CA ILE A 38 -7.16 13.41 0.25
C ILE A 38 -5.77 13.21 0.85
N GLY A 39 -5.37 14.04 1.83
CA GLY A 39 -4.11 13.89 2.56
C GLY A 39 -4.05 12.56 3.32
N GLN A 40 -5.12 12.21 4.04
CA GLN A 40 -5.21 10.96 4.78
C GLN A 40 -5.14 9.74 3.85
N TRP A 41 -5.84 9.81 2.71
CA TRP A 41 -5.79 8.76 1.69
C TRP A 41 -4.37 8.59 1.12
N LEU A 42 -3.70 9.70 0.77
CA LEU A 42 -2.33 9.69 0.27
C LEU A 42 -1.36 9.07 1.29
N GLU A 43 -1.52 9.34 2.58
CA GLU A 43 -0.69 8.73 3.62
C GLU A 43 -0.89 7.21 3.70
N LYS A 44 -2.12 6.71 3.54
CA LYS A 44 -2.40 5.26 3.49
C LYS A 44 -1.75 4.62 2.27
N VAL A 45 -1.86 5.23 1.09
CA VAL A 45 -1.20 4.77 -0.14
C VAL A 45 0.31 4.70 0.06
N ARG A 46 0.93 5.79 0.55
CA ARG A 46 2.38 5.85 0.82
C ARG A 46 2.83 4.82 1.85
N ALA A 47 2.03 4.60 2.89
CA ALA A 47 2.32 3.58 3.89
C ALA A 47 2.32 2.18 3.26
N TRP A 48 1.33 1.86 2.44
CA TRP A 48 1.26 0.57 1.76
C TRP A 48 2.45 0.39 0.80
N GLU A 49 2.72 1.41 -0.02
CA GLU A 49 3.84 1.39 -0.97
C GLU A 49 5.19 1.26 -0.25
N GLY A 50 5.36 1.91 0.90
CA GLY A 50 6.57 1.81 1.70
C GLY A 50 6.84 0.38 2.16
N GLY A 51 5.83 -0.30 2.74
CA GLY A 51 5.98 -1.68 3.16
C GLY A 51 6.21 -2.65 1.99
N TRP A 52 5.52 -2.43 0.87
CA TRP A 52 5.74 -3.19 -0.36
C TRP A 52 7.18 -3.04 -0.87
N GLN A 53 7.69 -1.80 -0.91
CA GLN A 53 9.03 -1.48 -1.39
C GLN A 53 10.12 -2.04 -0.48
N ASP A 54 9.96 -1.97 0.84
CA ASP A 54 10.91 -2.53 1.81
C ASP A 54 11.01 -4.06 1.66
N GLN A 55 9.87 -4.74 1.46
CA GLN A 55 9.86 -6.18 1.21
C GLN A 55 10.54 -6.54 -0.12
N GLN A 56 10.24 -5.80 -1.19
CA GLN A 56 10.86 -6.03 -2.51
C GLN A 56 12.38 -5.79 -2.50
N ARG A 57 12.85 -4.81 -1.70
CA ARG A 57 14.28 -4.55 -1.49
C ARG A 57 14.96 -5.63 -0.67
N SER A 58 14.25 -6.20 0.32
CA SER A 58 14.74 -7.27 1.17
C SER A 58 14.76 -8.64 0.48
N ARG A 59 14.04 -8.81 -0.64
CA ARG A 59 14.05 -10.05 -1.41
C ARG A 59 15.43 -10.24 -2.05
N PRO A 60 16.14 -11.36 -1.77
CA PRO A 60 17.37 -11.67 -2.48
C PRO A 60 17.03 -11.81 -3.96
N ARG A 61 17.73 -11.03 -4.80
CA ARG A 61 17.72 -11.26 -6.24
C ARG A 61 18.55 -12.52 -6.47
N LEU A 62 17.86 -13.65 -6.64
CA LEU A 62 18.48 -14.89 -7.12
C LEU A 62 19.01 -14.69 -8.55
#